data_AF-A7A2M9-F1
#
_entry.id   AF-A7A2M9-F1
#
_cell.length_a   1.000
_cell.length_b   1.000
_cell.length_c   1.000
_cell.angle_alpha   90.00
_cell.angle_beta   90.00
_cell.angle_gamma   90.00
#
_symmetry.space_group_name_H-M   'P 1'
#
loop_
_entity.id
_entity.type
_entity.pdbx_description
1 polymer ?
#
loop_
_entity_poly.entity_id
_entity_poly.type
_entity_poly.pdbx_seq_one_letter_code
_entity_poly.pdbx_strand_id
1 'polypeptide(L)'
;MNDSVLVKLDRLFDKLKTASDEDDWNTVRSLVAQIASLVKVDEKQLPEEPKEQGFYVTANDGRLLLKDIDDDWSVRTYDNSAKRIWNGGRQYAKWPEVCAQLPPEAFPLKRVNTGSDDD
;
A
#
# COMPACT_ATOMS: atom_id res chain seq x y z
N MET A 1 -8.06 -7.18 19.60
CA MET A 1 -9.06 -8.03 18.91
C MET A 1 -9.90 -8.70 19.98
N ASN A 2 -11.23 -8.62 19.90
CA ASN A 2 -12.11 -9.23 20.90
C ASN A 2 -12.12 -10.76 20.71
N ASP A 3 -11.95 -11.55 21.78
CA ASP A 3 -12.00 -13.02 21.74
C ASP A 3 -13.25 -13.57 21.04
N SER A 4 -14.36 -12.82 21.10
CA SER A 4 -15.61 -13.14 20.40
C SER A 4 -15.50 -13.16 18.87
N VAL A 5 -14.59 -12.35 18.29
CA VAL A 5 -14.36 -12.30 16.83
C VAL A 5 -13.58 -13.53 16.36
N LEU A 6 -12.57 -13.94 17.13
CA LEU A 6 -11.75 -15.12 16.80
C LEU A 6 -12.59 -16.40 16.81
N VAL A 7 -13.43 -16.59 17.83
CA VAL A 7 -14.35 -17.75 17.90
C VAL A 7 -15.34 -17.77 16.75
N LYS A 8 -15.76 -16.60 16.24
CA LYS A 8 -16.66 -16.51 15.07
C LYS A 8 -15.94 -16.84 13.77
N LEU A 9 -14.70 -16.39 13.60
CA LEU A 9 -13.88 -16.71 12.42
C LEU A 9 -13.61 -18.20 12.33
N ASP A 10 -13.23 -18.83 13.45
CA ASP A 10 -12.95 -20.26 13.51
C ASP A 10 -14.15 -21.09 13.01
N ARG A 11 -15.34 -20.77 13.51
CA ARG A 11 -16.60 -21.40 13.04
C ARG A 11 -16.92 -21.12 11.57
N LEU A 12 -16.54 -19.96 11.04
CA LEU A 12 -16.77 -19.63 9.63
C LEU A 12 -15.80 -20.40 8.72
N PHE A 13 -14.55 -20.60 9.16
CA PHE A 13 -13.58 -21.42 8.44
C PHE A 13 -13.96 -22.89 8.40
N ASP A 14 -14.47 -23.45 9.51
CA ASP A 14 -15.00 -24.83 9.53
C ASP A 14 -16.12 -25.01 8.51
N LYS A 15 -17.08 -24.07 8.47
CA LYS A 15 -18.18 -24.10 7.49
C LYS A 15 -17.70 -23.94 6.05
N LEU A 16 -16.68 -23.11 5.85
CA LEU A 16 -16.09 -22.88 4.53
C LEU A 16 -15.44 -24.16 4.01
N LYS A 17 -14.74 -24.89 4.88
CA LYS A 17 -14.14 -26.19 4.56
C LYS A 17 -15.23 -27.19 4.18
N THR A 18 -16.27 -27.35 4.99
CA THR A 18 -17.38 -28.27 4.68
C THR A 18 -18.06 -27.92 3.36
N ALA A 19 -18.38 -26.64 3.11
CA ALA A 19 -19.00 -26.21 1.86
C ALA A 19 -18.08 -26.44 0.64
N SER A 20 -16.76 -26.30 0.82
CA SER A 20 -15.77 -26.60 -0.21
C SER A 20 -15.67 -28.10 -0.49
N ASP A 21 -15.69 -28.94 0.56
CA ASP A 21 -15.66 -30.40 0.43
C ASP A 21 -16.93 -30.94 -0.27
N GLU A 22 -18.05 -30.22 -0.15
CA GLU A 22 -19.34 -30.51 -0.78
C GLU A 22 -19.57 -29.83 -2.14
N ASP A 23 -18.58 -29.09 -2.67
CA ASP A 23 -18.69 -28.31 -3.92
C ASP A 23 -19.84 -27.27 -3.93
N ASP A 24 -20.30 -26.81 -2.76
CA ASP A 24 -21.33 -25.77 -2.64
C ASP A 24 -20.73 -24.36 -2.77
N TRP A 25 -20.46 -23.98 -4.02
CA TRP A 25 -19.85 -22.69 -4.36
C TRP A 25 -20.70 -21.47 -3.99
N ASN A 26 -22.02 -21.61 -3.88
CA ASN A 26 -22.89 -20.52 -3.42
C ASN A 26 -22.66 -20.24 -1.93
N THR A 27 -22.59 -21.31 -1.13
CA THR A 27 -22.29 -21.21 0.30
C THR A 27 -20.85 -20.74 0.53
N VAL A 28 -19.87 -21.24 -0.23
CA VAL A 28 -18.48 -20.77 -0.20
C VAL A 28 -18.41 -19.25 -0.41
N ARG A 29 -19.06 -18.73 -1.46
CA ARG A 29 -19.05 -17.29 -1.77
C ARG A 29 -19.68 -16.45 -0.65
N SER A 30 -20.78 -16.92 -0.07
CA SER A 30 -21.46 -16.26 1.04
C SER A 30 -20.60 -16.23 2.31
N LEU A 31 -19.91 -17.33 2.62
CA LEU A 31 -19.02 -17.41 3.79
C LEU A 31 -17.78 -16.53 3.63
N VAL A 32 -17.19 -16.45 2.44
CA VAL A 32 -16.07 -15.55 2.14
C VAL A 32 -16.46 -14.09 2.38
N ALA A 33 -17.65 -13.65 1.94
CA ALA A 33 -18.13 -12.30 2.18
C ALA A 33 -18.35 -12.01 3.68
N GLN A 34 -18.85 -12.99 4.45
CA GLN A 34 -19.01 -12.86 5.89
C GLN A 34 -17.66 -12.75 6.61
N ILE A 35 -16.67 -13.57 6.23
CA ILE A 35 -15.30 -13.49 6.77
C ILE A 35 -14.69 -12.12 6.45
N ALA A 36 -14.82 -11.63 5.21
CA ALA A 36 -14.31 -10.32 4.80
C ALA A 36 -15.01 -9.13 5.50
N SER A 37 -16.25 -9.31 5.96
CA SER A 37 -16.94 -8.30 6.77
C SER A 37 -16.50 -8.35 8.24
N LEU A 38 -16.17 -9.54 8.74
CA LEU A 38 -15.87 -9.78 10.16
C LEU A 38 -14.41 -9.53 10.50
N VAL A 39 -13.51 -10.00 9.64
CA VAL A 39 -12.16 -9.45 9.51
C VAL A 39 -12.41 -8.12 8.82
N LYS A 40 -12.56 -7.01 9.54
CA LYS A 40 -12.50 -5.69 8.89
C LYS A 40 -11.19 -5.68 8.12
N VAL A 41 -11.25 -5.99 6.82
CA VAL A 41 -10.19 -5.67 5.90
C VAL A 41 -10.36 -4.16 5.83
N ASP A 42 -9.72 -3.46 6.78
CA ASP A 42 -9.36 -2.08 6.54
C ASP A 42 -8.57 -2.16 5.24
N GLU A 43 -9.24 -1.93 4.11
CA GLU A 43 -8.60 -1.43 2.91
C GLU A 43 -7.88 -0.20 3.42
N LYS A 44 -6.64 -0.40 3.86
CA LYS A 44 -5.82 0.62 4.50
C LYS A 44 -5.74 1.69 3.45
N GLN A 45 -6.56 2.73 3.62
CA GLN A 45 -6.79 3.71 2.58
C GLN A 45 -5.40 4.25 2.25
N LEU A 46 -4.96 4.03 1.01
CA LEU A 46 -3.61 4.38 0.64
C LEU A 46 -3.46 5.89 0.88
N PRO A 47 -2.30 6.35 1.37
CA PRO A 47 -2.02 7.77 1.43
C PRO A 47 -2.37 8.44 0.09
N GLU A 48 -2.89 9.67 0.13
CA GLU A 48 -3.21 10.41 -1.09
C GLU A 48 -1.93 10.64 -1.90
N GLU A 49 -1.98 10.37 -3.21
CA GLU A 49 -0.85 10.60 -4.11
C GLU A 49 -0.63 12.11 -4.32
N PRO A 50 0.61 12.60 -4.14
CA PRO A 50 0.95 13.96 -4.55
C PRO A 50 0.66 14.20 -6.04
N LYS A 51 -0.14 15.24 -6.32
CA LYS A 51 -0.56 15.56 -7.70
C LYS A 51 0.57 16.15 -8.54
N GLU A 52 1.40 16.99 -7.92
CA GLU A 52 2.45 17.72 -8.61
C GLU A 52 3.67 16.85 -8.91
N GLN A 53 4.27 17.05 -10.08
CA GLN A 53 5.60 16.52 -10.38
C GLN A 53 6.65 17.19 -9.48
N GLY A 54 7.70 16.45 -9.14
CA GLY A 54 8.88 17.01 -8.50
C GLY A 54 9.47 16.14 -7.41
N PHE A 55 10.34 16.75 -6.62
CA PHE A 55 11.02 16.08 -5.53
C PHE A 55 10.20 16.10 -4.25
N TYR A 56 10.21 14.97 -3.57
CA TYR A 56 9.51 14.73 -2.32
C TYR A 56 10.44 14.03 -1.33
N VAL A 57 10.26 14.28 -0.04
CA VAL A 57 10.97 13.56 1.03
C VAL A 57 9.99 12.81 1.91
N THR A 58 10.37 11.60 2.33
CA THR A 58 9.65 10.84 3.35
C THR A 58 9.69 11.57 4.69
N ALA A 59 8.62 11.43 5.47
CA ALA A 59 8.50 12.11 6.76
C ALA A 59 9.39 11.50 7.87
N ASN A 60 9.77 10.22 7.77
CA ASN A 60 10.51 9.48 8.79
C ASN A 60 12.04 9.55 8.63
N ASP A 61 12.57 9.21 7.46
CA ASP A 61 14.01 9.05 7.20
C ASP A 61 14.58 10.09 6.23
N GLY A 62 13.74 11.01 5.74
CA GLY A 62 14.15 12.07 4.81
C GLY A 62 14.62 11.55 3.44
N ARG A 63 14.24 10.33 3.07
CA ARG A 63 14.56 9.73 1.79
C ARG A 63 13.97 10.55 0.66
N LEU A 64 14.80 10.87 -0.33
CA LEU A 64 14.41 11.65 -1.50
C LEU A 64 13.75 10.75 -2.56
N LEU A 65 12.55 11.15 -2.97
CA LEU A 65 11.81 10.59 -4.10
C LEU A 65 11.62 11.66 -5.17
N LEU A 66 11.53 11.21 -6.42
CA LEU A 66 11.09 12.01 -7.56
C LEU A 66 9.82 11.38 -8.11
N LYS A 67 8.76 12.20 -8.23
CA LYS A 67 7.62 11.92 -9.10
C LYS A 67 7.93 12.54 -10.46
N ASP A 68 7.94 11.74 -11.51
CA ASP A 68 8.15 12.22 -12.88
C ASP A 68 6.83 12.53 -13.61
N ILE A 69 6.93 12.86 -14.90
CA ILE A 69 5.79 13.26 -15.74
C ILE A 69 4.86 12.09 -16.10
N ASP A 70 5.33 10.85 -15.96
CA ASP A 70 4.58 9.63 -16.28
C ASP A 70 3.89 9.04 -15.02
N ASP A 71 3.82 9.82 -13.94
CA ASP A 71 3.38 9.40 -12.61
C ASP A 71 4.20 8.21 -12.06
N ASP A 72 5.47 8.10 -12.48
CA ASP A 72 6.41 7.13 -11.91
C ASP A 72 7.21 7.74 -10.76
N TRP A 73 7.46 6.90 -9.77
CA TRP A 73 8.20 7.24 -8.56
C TRP A 73 9.56 6.57 -8.54
N SER A 74 10.60 7.35 -8.30
CA SER A 74 11.97 6.83 -8.14
C SER A 74 12.63 7.37 -6.88
N VAL A 75 13.34 6.51 -6.16
CA VAL A 75 14.21 6.96 -5.06
C VAL A 75 15.50 7.50 -5.65
N ARG A 76 15.87 8.71 -5.23
CA ARG A 76 17.03 9.43 -5.78
C ARG A 76 18.23 9.32 -4.85
N THR A 77 19.40 9.19 -5.45
CA THR A 77 20.71 9.35 -4.79
C THR A 77 21.16 10.81 -4.82
N TYR A 78 22.26 11.11 -4.14
CA TYR A 78 22.87 12.45 -4.12
C TYR A 78 23.31 12.94 -5.51
N ASP A 79 23.67 12.03 -6.42
CA ASP A 79 24.01 12.30 -7.82
C ASP A 79 22.79 12.26 -8.75
N ASN A 80 21.58 12.28 -8.18
CA ASN A 80 20.31 12.26 -8.92
C ASN A 80 20.09 10.99 -9.76
N SER A 81 20.73 9.88 -9.39
CA SER A 81 20.50 8.55 -9.99
C SER A 81 19.31 7.85 -9.32
N ALA A 82 18.56 7.06 -10.09
CA ALA A 82 17.43 6.28 -9.57
C ALA A 82 17.91 4.95 -8.95
N LYS A 83 17.59 4.71 -7.67
CA LYS A 83 17.93 3.45 -6.98
C LYS A 83 17.00 2.31 -7.38
N ARG A 84 17.56 1.10 -7.49
CA ARG A 84 16.84 -0.16 -7.76
C ARG A 84 16.28 -0.79 -6.48
N ILE A 85 15.35 -0.11 -5.82
CA ILE A 85 14.79 -0.59 -4.53
C ILE A 85 13.39 -1.19 -4.64
N TRP A 86 12.68 -0.93 -5.74
CA TRP A 86 11.30 -1.37 -5.91
C TRP A 86 11.23 -2.86 -6.26
N ASN A 87 10.03 -3.44 -6.27
CA ASN A 87 9.85 -4.89 -6.36
C ASN A 87 10.51 -5.43 -7.65
N GLY A 88 11.28 -6.51 -7.50
CA GLY A 88 12.07 -7.06 -8.61
C GLY A 88 13.29 -6.21 -9.01
N GLY A 89 13.77 -5.31 -8.13
CA GLY A 89 14.95 -4.49 -8.37
C GLY A 89 14.74 -3.38 -9.40
N ARG A 90 13.50 -2.86 -9.49
CA ARG A 90 13.13 -1.79 -10.42
C ARG A 90 13.53 -0.42 -9.89
N GLN A 91 13.76 0.52 -10.80
CA GLN A 91 14.08 1.93 -10.50
C GLN A 91 12.85 2.81 -10.35
N TYR A 92 11.74 2.40 -10.96
CA TYR A 92 10.48 3.12 -11.04
C TYR A 92 9.34 2.27 -10.50
N ALA A 93 8.40 2.91 -9.81
CA ALA A 93 7.21 2.28 -9.24
C ALA A 93 6.00 3.21 -9.37
N LYS A 94 4.80 2.62 -9.43
CA LYS A 94 3.54 3.38 -9.31
C LYS A 94 3.18 3.60 -7.85
N TRP A 95 2.35 4.61 -7.59
CA TRP A 95 1.98 5.01 -6.22
C TRP A 95 1.50 3.88 -5.29
N PRO A 96 0.68 2.91 -5.72
CA PRO A 96 0.30 1.80 -4.85
C PRO A 96 1.49 0.97 -4.36
N GLU A 97 2.52 0.80 -5.20
CA GLU A 97 3.74 0.08 -4.84
C GLU A 97 4.61 0.90 -3.87
N VAL A 98 4.68 2.22 -4.06
CA VAL A 98 5.32 3.15 -3.11
C VAL A 98 4.68 3.02 -1.73
N CYS A 99 3.35 3.05 -1.67
CA CYS A 99 2.59 2.89 -0.43
C CYS A 99 2.74 1.51 0.22
N ALA A 100 2.92 0.47 -0.59
CA ALA A 100 3.10 -0.90 -0.09
C ALA A 100 4.51 -1.16 0.46
N GLN A 101 5.55 -0.53 -0.10
CA GLN A 101 6.95 -0.78 0.28
C GLN A 101 7.51 0.23 1.27
N LEU A 102 7.00 1.46 1.28
CA LEU A 102 7.40 2.42 2.29
C LEU A 102 6.66 2.17 3.61
N PRO A 103 7.34 2.35 4.75
CA PRO A 103 6.69 2.23 6.05
C PRO A 103 5.64 3.35 6.21
N PRO A 104 4.56 3.14 6.99
CA PRO A 104 3.50 4.15 7.17
C PRO A 104 4.01 5.51 7.65
N GLU A 105 5.09 5.54 8.43
CA GLU A 105 5.73 6.74 8.96
C GLU A 105 6.44 7.56 7.87
N ALA A 106 6.63 7.01 6.67
CA ALA A 106 7.15 7.76 5.53
C ALA A 106 6.16 8.79 4.99
N PHE A 107 4.87 8.65 5.32
CA PHE A 107 3.78 9.49 4.81
C PHE A 107 3.31 10.52 5.85
N PRO A 108 2.74 11.67 5.40
CA PRO A 108 2.69 12.14 4.02
C PRO A 108 4.06 12.57 3.51
N LEU A 109 4.28 12.43 2.20
CA LEU A 109 5.49 12.93 1.56
C LEU A 109 5.49 14.46 1.57
N LYS A 110 6.64 15.06 1.90
CA LYS A 110 6.79 16.53 1.90
C LYS A 110 7.44 16.96 0.59
N ARG A 111 6.81 17.89 -0.12
CA ARG A 111 7.37 18.46 -1.35
C ARG A 111 8.64 19.25 -1.00
N VAL A 112 9.69 19.04 -1.78
CA VAL A 112 10.91 19.86 -1.72
C VAL A 112 10.66 21.06 -2.62
N ASN A 113 10.52 22.25 -2.02
CA ASN A 113 10.55 23.48 -2.80
C ASN A 113 11.97 23.64 -3.36
N THR A 114 12.14 23.34 -4.65
CA THR A 114 13.20 23.97 -5.44
C THR A 114 12.79 25.43 -5.54
N GLY A 115 13.45 26.32 -4.79
CA GLY A 115 13.07 27.72 -4.69
C GLY A 115 12.79 28.35 -6.06
N SER A 116 11.83 29.27 -6.09
CA SER A 116 11.75 30.26 -7.17
C SER A 116 13.15 30.84 -7.37
N ASP A 117 13.63 30.79 -8.60
CA ASP A 117 14.74 31.62 -9.06
C ASP A 117 14.27 33.09 -9.01
N ASP A 118 14.36 33.72 -7.83
CA ASP A 118 14.42 35.18 -7.73
C ASP A 118 15.89 35.55 -7.48
N ASP A 119 16.63 35.72 -8.59
CA ASP A 119 17.97 36.34 -8.67
C ASP A 119 17.87 37.64 -9.50
#